data_AF-A0A916RM00-F1
#
_entry.id   AF-A0A916RM00-F1
#
_cell.length_a   1.000
_cell.length_b   1.000
_cell.length_c   1.000
_cell.angle_alpha   90.00
_cell.angle_beta   90.00
_cell.angle_gamma   90.00
#
_symmetry.space_group_name_H-M   'P 1'
#
loop_
_entity.id
_entity.type
_entity.pdbx_description
1 polymer ?
#
loop_
_entity_poly.entity_id
_entity_poly.type
_entity_poly.pdbx_seq_one_letter_code
_entity_poly.pdbx_strand_id
1 'polypeptide(L)'
;MSGLTFTLLAEPTQRLDLSPLTPQKLAGLSAGEIEKIELGGGGDQVKVGDCFKVEGSDPETIVFEGGSKRLDWIGTDMEAGSIRVTGDAGALLGRRMTGGSIVVKGSVGPYAGSQMQDGRVEIQGDAGDLAAGPMAGELRGMCGGTLIIRGRAGERLGDRMRRGLVAALGGCGDYPGSRMIAGTIVVAGEAGRMPGYLMRRGSILLDRPPQELSPTFIESGPWFSAFASLLERHLMQEGIVDYPFLGEGPMRYVGDNAVPGKGELVISSLKV
;
A
#
# COMPACT_ATOMS: atom_id res chain seq x y z
N MET A 1 11.08 18.17 -20.76
CA MET A 1 11.76 18.57 -19.52
C MET A 1 12.14 17.29 -18.78
N SER A 2 13.27 17.26 -18.08
CA SER A 2 13.62 16.14 -17.21
C SER A 2 12.82 16.20 -15.91
N GLY A 3 12.48 15.04 -15.34
CA GLY A 3 11.80 14.93 -14.05
C GLY A 3 12.58 15.66 -12.95
N LEU A 4 11.85 16.26 -12.01
CA LEU A 4 12.43 16.88 -10.82
C LEU A 4 13.03 15.80 -9.92
N THR A 5 14.34 15.81 -9.80
CA THR A 5 15.13 14.74 -9.19
C THR A 5 15.77 15.21 -7.89
N PHE A 6 15.57 14.45 -6.83
CA PHE A 6 16.16 14.62 -5.50
C PHE A 6 17.16 13.49 -5.28
N THR A 7 18.46 13.78 -5.39
CA THR A 7 19.52 12.79 -5.17
C THR A 7 19.98 12.85 -3.73
N LEU A 8 19.80 11.76 -2.97
CA LEU A 8 20.19 11.68 -1.57
C LEU A 8 21.72 11.80 -1.43
N LEU A 9 22.17 12.78 -0.65
CA LEU A 9 23.60 13.08 -0.47
C LEU A 9 24.28 12.12 0.52
N ALA A 10 23.58 11.78 1.60
CA ALA A 10 24.04 10.88 2.66
C ALA A 10 22.84 10.33 3.43
N GLU A 11 23.07 9.27 4.23
CA GLU A 11 22.03 8.73 5.11
C GLU A 11 21.57 9.80 6.13
N PRO A 12 20.26 10.14 6.19
CA PRO A 12 19.76 11.14 7.11
C PRO A 12 20.04 10.75 8.56
N THR A 13 20.49 11.68 9.41
CA THR A 13 20.74 11.42 10.84
C THR A 13 19.45 11.31 11.67
N GLN A 14 18.35 11.86 11.15
CA GLN A 14 17.01 11.82 11.73
C GLN A 14 15.96 11.39 10.70
N ARG A 15 14.71 11.15 11.13
CA ARG A 15 13.59 10.93 10.20
C ARG A 15 13.19 12.26 9.57
N LEU A 16 12.87 12.24 8.29
CA LEU A 16 12.53 13.42 7.50
C LEU A 16 11.08 13.32 7.03
N ASP A 17 10.33 14.42 7.16
CA ASP A 17 8.99 14.59 6.62
C ASP A 17 9.05 15.08 5.17
N LEU A 18 8.74 14.19 4.23
CA LEU A 18 8.72 14.49 2.80
C LEU A 18 7.31 14.83 2.29
N SER A 19 6.32 15.03 3.16
CA SER A 19 4.99 15.49 2.77
C SER A 19 4.96 16.84 2.02
N PRO A 20 5.95 17.75 2.15
CA PRO A 20 6.02 18.94 1.29
C PRO A 20 6.41 18.64 -0.17
N LEU A 21 7.01 17.49 -0.44
CA LEU A 21 7.63 17.17 -1.74
C LEU A 21 6.65 16.44 -2.67
N THR A 22 5.54 17.10 -3.00
CA THR A 22 4.53 16.59 -3.95
C THR A 22 4.40 17.50 -5.16
N PRO A 23 3.92 16.99 -6.33
CA PRO A 23 3.82 17.79 -7.54
C PRO A 23 3.09 19.12 -7.36
N GLN A 24 1.97 19.10 -6.64
CA GLN A 24 1.10 20.26 -6.42
C GLN A 24 1.79 21.35 -5.59
N LYS A 25 2.66 20.94 -4.65
CA LYS A 25 3.38 21.86 -3.75
C LYS A 25 4.66 22.40 -4.38
N LEU A 26 5.26 21.65 -5.29
CA LEU A 26 6.50 22.04 -5.99
C LEU A 26 6.23 22.79 -7.30
N ALA A 27 5.00 22.79 -7.79
CA ALA A 27 4.60 23.48 -9.00
C ALA A 27 4.97 24.97 -8.96
N GLY A 28 5.72 25.43 -9.97
CA GLY A 28 6.13 26.82 -10.13
C GLY A 28 7.33 27.26 -9.28
N LEU A 29 7.87 26.40 -8.41
CA LEU A 29 9.06 26.70 -7.62
C LEU A 29 10.35 26.43 -8.42
N SER A 30 11.35 27.28 -8.22
CA SER A 30 12.71 27.05 -8.71
C SER A 30 13.48 26.07 -7.80
N ALA A 31 14.53 25.45 -8.33
CA ALA A 31 15.37 24.53 -7.54
C ALA A 31 15.90 25.17 -6.25
N GLY A 32 16.33 26.43 -6.29
CA GLY A 32 16.81 27.15 -5.10
C GLY A 32 15.72 27.53 -4.09
N GLU A 33 14.44 27.56 -4.49
CA GLU A 33 13.31 27.67 -3.56
C GLU A 33 12.98 26.31 -2.95
N ILE A 34 13.04 25.25 -3.74
CA ILE A 34 12.82 23.86 -3.30
C ILE A 34 13.87 23.46 -2.26
N GLU A 35 15.15 23.79 -2.48
CA GLU A 35 16.25 23.52 -1.54
C GLU A 35 16.04 24.15 -0.15
N LYS A 36 15.22 25.20 -0.04
CA LYS A 36 14.93 25.88 1.23
C LYS A 36 13.75 25.29 1.99
N ILE A 37 12.98 24.38 1.38
CA ILE A 37 11.84 23.72 2.03
C ILE A 37 12.34 22.93 3.24
N GLU A 38 11.68 23.10 4.38
CA GLU A 38 11.98 22.36 5.61
C GLU A 38 11.38 20.96 5.57
N LEU A 39 12.22 19.96 5.86
CA LEU A 39 11.84 18.57 6.02
C LEU A 39 11.81 18.28 7.52
N GLY A 40 10.69 18.65 8.16
CA GLY A 40 10.51 18.53 9.61
C GLY A 40 10.76 17.10 10.12
N GLY A 41 11.27 16.97 11.34
CA GLY A 41 11.60 15.65 11.89
C GLY A 41 12.51 15.68 13.10
N GLY A 42 12.10 16.33 14.19
CA GLY A 42 12.90 16.48 15.40
C GLY A 42 13.08 17.95 15.81
N GLY A 43 14.00 18.22 16.74
CA GLY A 43 14.27 19.57 17.24
C GLY A 43 15.07 20.46 16.28
N ASP A 44 15.78 19.85 15.33
CA ASP A 44 16.63 20.57 14.35
C ASP A 44 15.91 20.70 13.00
N GLN A 45 15.84 21.94 12.50
CA GLN A 45 15.28 22.26 11.17
C GLN A 45 16.27 21.84 10.08
N VAL A 46 15.95 20.77 9.35
CA VAL A 46 16.71 20.30 8.19
C VAL A 46 15.98 20.70 6.91
N LYS A 47 16.71 21.20 5.91
CA LYS A 47 16.13 21.60 4.63
C LYS A 47 16.41 20.56 3.54
N VAL A 48 15.67 20.66 2.43
CA VAL A 48 15.89 19.81 1.26
C VAL A 48 17.34 19.87 0.79
N GLY A 49 17.93 21.05 0.65
CA GLY A 49 19.30 21.21 0.15
C GLY A 49 20.39 20.62 1.07
N ASP A 50 20.08 20.40 2.35
CA ASP A 50 21.00 19.77 3.29
C ASP A 50 21.06 18.24 3.10
N CYS A 51 20.01 17.65 2.51
CA CYS A 51 19.86 16.20 2.36
C CYS A 51 19.90 15.73 0.90
N PHE A 52 19.49 16.59 -0.03
CA PHE A 52 19.30 16.23 -1.43
C PHE A 52 19.95 17.26 -2.35
N LYS A 53 20.61 16.76 -3.39
CA LYS A 53 20.90 17.54 -4.59
C LYS A 53 19.63 17.60 -5.45
N VAL A 54 19.17 18.80 -5.80
CA VAL A 54 17.95 19.01 -6.60
C VAL A 54 18.30 19.34 -8.04
N GLU A 55 17.79 18.56 -9.00
CA GLU A 55 18.01 18.74 -10.43
C GLU A 55 16.70 18.57 -11.22
N GLY A 56 16.63 19.12 -12.43
CA GLY A 56 15.41 19.06 -13.25
C GLY A 56 14.36 20.10 -12.88
N SER A 57 13.22 20.07 -13.58
CA SER A 57 12.24 21.15 -13.51
C SER A 57 10.79 20.72 -13.71
N ASP A 58 10.52 19.43 -13.97
CA ASP A 58 9.15 18.93 -14.14
C ASP A 58 8.60 18.42 -12.80
N PRO A 59 7.72 19.19 -12.12
CA PRO A 59 7.15 18.79 -10.83
C PRO A 59 6.14 17.64 -10.98
N GLU A 60 5.60 17.38 -12.17
CA GLU A 60 4.67 16.26 -12.40
C GLU A 60 5.36 14.90 -12.38
N THR A 61 6.70 14.89 -12.51
CA THR A 61 7.52 13.68 -12.50
C THR A 61 8.64 13.83 -11.47
N ILE A 62 8.41 13.40 -10.24
CA ILE A 62 9.38 13.47 -9.15
C ILE A 62 10.16 12.16 -9.06
N VAL A 63 11.48 12.25 -8.94
CA VAL A 63 12.37 11.10 -8.75
C VAL A 63 13.21 11.31 -7.49
N PHE A 64 13.15 10.37 -6.55
CA PHE A 64 14.10 10.26 -5.45
C PHE A 64 15.18 9.24 -5.86
N GLU A 65 16.38 9.74 -6.13
CA GLU A 65 17.56 8.91 -6.39
C GLU A 65 18.24 8.58 -5.06
N GLY A 66 18.19 7.30 -4.71
CA GLY A 66 18.49 6.80 -3.38
C GLY A 66 17.22 6.51 -2.58
N GLY A 67 17.40 6.16 -1.32
CA GLY A 67 16.29 5.87 -0.42
C GLY A 67 16.79 5.55 0.98
N SER A 68 15.93 5.75 1.97
CA SER A 68 16.21 5.41 3.36
C SER A 68 14.90 5.15 4.08
N LYS A 69 14.94 4.26 5.09
CA LYS A 69 13.84 3.99 6.02
C LYS A 69 13.48 5.19 6.91
N ARG A 70 14.25 6.28 6.80
CA ARG A 70 14.06 7.56 7.49
C ARG A 70 13.32 8.59 6.63
N LEU A 71 13.00 8.28 5.38
CA LEU A 71 12.27 9.18 4.47
C LEU A 71 10.76 8.90 4.55
N ASP A 72 10.09 9.55 5.49
CA ASP A 72 8.69 9.29 5.79
C ASP A 72 7.76 10.22 4.97
N TRP A 73 6.47 9.88 4.90
CA TRP A 73 5.39 10.70 4.32
C TRP A 73 5.50 11.04 2.82
N ILE A 74 6.36 10.36 2.06
CA ILE A 74 6.48 10.53 0.61
C ILE A 74 5.10 10.38 -0.06
N GLY A 75 4.70 11.38 -0.86
CA GLY A 75 3.44 11.37 -1.61
C GLY A 75 2.17 11.54 -0.76
N THR A 76 2.30 12.05 0.47
CA THR A 76 1.13 12.38 1.30
C THR A 76 0.28 13.46 0.64
N ASP A 77 -1.03 13.23 0.55
CA ASP A 77 -2.01 14.13 -0.10
C ASP A 77 -1.69 14.44 -1.58
N MET A 78 -0.98 13.55 -2.28
CA MET A 78 -0.74 13.70 -3.71
C MET A 78 -2.05 13.53 -4.51
N GLU A 79 -2.30 14.46 -5.43
CA GLU A 79 -3.55 14.52 -6.22
C GLU A 79 -3.38 14.06 -7.67
N ALA A 80 -2.17 14.22 -8.23
CA ALA A 80 -1.81 13.91 -9.61
C ALA A 80 -0.27 13.78 -9.73
N GLY A 81 0.21 13.43 -10.92
CA GLY A 81 1.63 13.27 -11.23
C GLY A 81 2.17 11.88 -10.89
N SER A 82 3.50 11.76 -10.85
CA SER A 82 4.21 10.53 -10.53
C SER A 82 5.38 10.77 -9.59
N ILE A 83 5.57 9.86 -8.64
CA ILE A 83 6.76 9.81 -7.77
C ILE A 83 7.44 8.46 -7.97
N ARG A 84 8.76 8.47 -8.18
CA ARG A 84 9.59 7.26 -8.22
C ARG A 84 10.68 7.33 -7.17
N VAL A 85 10.82 6.28 -6.35
CA VAL A 85 11.90 6.15 -5.36
C VAL A 85 12.78 4.97 -5.77
N THR A 86 14.08 5.19 -5.96
CA THR A 86 14.99 4.13 -6.41
C THR A 86 15.56 3.26 -5.29
N GLY A 87 15.33 3.63 -4.02
CA GLY A 87 15.69 2.83 -2.84
C GLY A 87 14.50 2.58 -1.91
N ASP A 88 14.78 2.46 -0.61
CA ASP A 88 13.79 2.29 0.45
C ASP A 88 13.04 3.60 0.76
N ALA A 89 11.84 3.48 1.31
CA ALA A 89 11.09 4.58 1.90
C ALA A 89 10.72 4.29 3.36
N GLY A 90 10.44 5.35 4.11
CA GLY A 90 9.97 5.29 5.48
C GLY A 90 8.48 4.97 5.60
N ALA A 91 7.89 5.41 6.71
CA ALA A 91 6.49 5.21 7.04
C ALA A 91 5.57 6.13 6.23
N LEU A 92 4.28 5.77 6.16
CA LEU A 92 3.21 6.62 5.65
C LEU A 92 3.36 7.04 4.18
N LEU A 93 4.00 6.20 3.35
CA LEU A 93 4.04 6.36 1.90
C LEU A 93 2.62 6.48 1.33
N GLY A 94 2.34 7.50 0.50
CA GLY A 94 1.07 7.67 -0.19
C GLY A 94 -0.13 7.88 0.74
N ARG A 95 0.10 8.38 1.96
CA ARG A 95 -0.96 8.62 2.93
C ARG A 95 -1.99 9.60 2.36
N ARG A 96 -3.29 9.30 2.49
CA ARG A 96 -4.41 10.12 2.00
C ARG A 96 -4.43 10.42 0.49
N MET A 97 -3.59 9.77 -0.31
CA MET A 97 -3.45 10.04 -1.75
C MET A 97 -4.81 9.99 -2.48
N THR A 98 -5.07 10.96 -3.35
CA THR A 98 -6.32 11.15 -4.11
C THR A 98 -6.08 11.23 -5.62
N GLY A 99 -4.92 10.78 -6.09
CA GLY A 99 -4.63 10.54 -7.50
C GLY A 99 -3.14 10.54 -7.82
N GLY A 100 -2.79 10.11 -9.03
CA GLY A 100 -1.40 9.95 -9.48
C GLY A 100 -0.83 8.56 -9.21
N SER A 101 0.50 8.43 -9.32
CA SER A 101 1.20 7.15 -9.14
C SER A 101 2.48 7.28 -8.31
N ILE A 102 2.75 6.26 -7.49
CA ILE A 102 4.01 6.14 -6.73
C ILE A 102 4.61 4.77 -7.00
N VAL A 103 5.90 4.72 -7.35
CA VAL A 103 6.66 3.47 -7.48
C VAL A 103 7.90 3.51 -6.61
N VAL A 104 8.02 2.56 -5.68
CA VAL A 104 9.20 2.39 -4.81
C VAL A 104 9.91 1.10 -5.18
N LYS A 105 11.21 1.18 -5.49
CA LYS A 105 12.02 -0.01 -5.81
C LYS A 105 12.42 -0.83 -4.58
N GLY A 106 12.62 -0.18 -3.44
CA GLY A 106 12.98 -0.83 -2.18
C GLY A 106 11.78 -1.24 -1.36
N SER A 107 12.04 -1.44 -0.07
CA SER A 107 11.02 -1.71 0.94
C SER A 107 10.52 -0.42 1.58
N VAL A 108 9.32 -0.47 2.16
CA VAL A 108 8.67 0.67 2.79
C VAL A 108 8.36 0.39 4.26
N GLY A 109 8.32 1.45 5.05
CA GLY A 109 7.92 1.40 6.45
C GLY A 109 6.44 1.10 6.66
N PRO A 110 5.97 1.16 7.91
CA PRO A 110 4.59 0.88 8.26
C PRO A 110 3.62 1.94 7.69
N TYR A 111 2.34 1.59 7.65
CA TYR A 111 1.24 2.49 7.24
C TYR A 111 1.28 2.99 5.80
N ALA A 112 1.98 2.30 4.89
CA ALA A 112 1.93 2.62 3.46
C ALA A 112 0.47 2.58 2.94
N GLY A 113 0.03 3.59 2.20
CA GLY A 113 -1.35 3.72 1.70
C GLY A 113 -2.40 4.00 2.79
N SER A 114 -2.00 4.41 3.99
CA SER A 114 -2.96 4.75 5.05
C SER A 114 -3.90 5.88 4.62
N GLN A 115 -5.20 5.67 4.75
CA GLN A 115 -6.25 6.59 4.31
C GLN A 115 -6.25 6.97 2.82
N MET A 116 -5.47 6.28 1.98
CA MET A 116 -5.45 6.50 0.53
C MET A 116 -6.86 6.40 -0.05
N GLN A 117 -7.27 7.38 -0.87
CA GLN A 117 -8.61 7.51 -1.43
C GLN A 117 -8.63 7.20 -2.93
N ASP A 118 -7.56 7.50 -3.65
CA ASP A 118 -7.37 7.16 -5.07
C ASP A 118 -5.89 7.15 -5.44
N GLY A 119 -5.57 6.76 -6.68
CA GLY A 119 -4.20 6.64 -7.20
C GLY A 119 -3.68 5.20 -7.17
N ARG A 120 -2.43 5.04 -7.60
CA ARG A 120 -1.75 3.74 -7.68
C ARG A 120 -0.38 3.76 -7.02
N VAL A 121 -0.19 2.95 -5.98
CA VAL A 121 1.09 2.79 -5.28
C VAL A 121 1.62 1.38 -5.53
N GLU A 122 2.85 1.27 -6.02
CA GLU A 122 3.53 -0.01 -6.21
C GLU A 122 4.88 -0.03 -5.49
N ILE A 123 5.06 -1.06 -4.67
CA ILE A 123 6.24 -1.29 -3.84
C ILE A 123 6.87 -2.59 -4.34
N GLN A 124 8.10 -2.52 -4.84
CA GLN A 124 8.80 -3.70 -5.36
C GLN A 124 9.41 -4.56 -4.26
N GLY A 125 9.72 -3.98 -3.10
CA GLY A 125 10.16 -4.70 -1.91
C GLY A 125 9.01 -5.07 -0.97
N ASP A 126 9.33 -5.09 0.32
CA ASP A 126 8.40 -5.41 1.41
C ASP A 126 7.70 -4.14 1.93
N ALA A 127 6.56 -4.33 2.59
CA ALA A 127 5.88 -3.27 3.34
C ALA A 127 5.80 -3.62 4.82
N GLY A 128 6.03 -2.64 5.68
CA GLY A 128 5.86 -2.80 7.13
C GLY A 128 4.42 -3.04 7.56
N ASP A 129 4.23 -3.10 8.88
CA ASP A 129 2.92 -3.33 9.49
C ASP A 129 1.90 -2.25 9.09
N LEU A 130 0.63 -2.64 9.12
CA LEU A 130 -0.50 -1.74 8.90
C LEU A 130 -0.46 -1.04 7.53
N ALA A 131 0.17 -1.63 6.52
CA ALA A 131 -0.04 -1.23 5.13
C ALA A 131 -1.55 -1.23 4.81
N ALA A 132 -2.06 -0.18 4.18
CA ALA A 132 -3.47 0.15 3.99
C ALA A 132 -4.32 0.27 5.28
N GLY A 133 -3.69 0.27 6.45
CA GLY A 133 -4.32 0.39 7.77
C GLY A 133 -4.43 1.83 8.29
N PRO A 134 -5.23 2.07 9.33
CA PRO A 134 -5.35 3.36 10.01
C PRO A 134 -4.16 3.59 10.95
N MET A 135 -3.88 4.86 11.23
CA MET A 135 -3.08 5.23 12.39
C MET A 135 -3.89 5.08 13.69
N ALA A 136 -3.21 5.16 14.84
CA ALA A 136 -3.87 5.14 16.14
C ALA A 136 -4.93 6.24 16.25
N GLY A 137 -6.12 5.87 16.75
CA GLY A 137 -7.27 6.77 16.88
C GLY A 137 -8.13 6.92 15.61
N GLU A 138 -7.66 6.47 14.45
CA GLU A 138 -8.41 6.64 13.20
C GLU A 138 -9.43 5.51 12.96
N LEU A 139 -10.54 5.87 12.31
CA LEU A 139 -11.67 4.95 12.09
C LEU A 139 -11.61 4.21 10.75
N ARG A 140 -10.68 4.57 9.86
CA ARG A 140 -10.57 4.02 8.50
C ARG A 140 -9.10 3.93 8.10
N GLY A 141 -8.73 2.80 7.51
CA GLY A 141 -7.51 2.66 6.72
C GLY A 141 -7.75 3.17 5.30
N MET A 142 -7.29 2.43 4.30
CA MET A 142 -7.48 2.76 2.89
C MET A 142 -8.97 2.88 2.50
N CYS A 143 -9.28 3.91 1.71
CA CYS A 143 -10.61 4.35 1.30
C CYS A 143 -10.82 4.38 -0.23
N GLY A 144 -9.84 3.93 -1.02
CA GLY A 144 -9.89 3.74 -2.46
C GLY A 144 -8.49 3.68 -3.07
N GLY A 145 -8.38 3.57 -4.40
CA GLY A 145 -7.12 3.37 -5.12
C GLY A 145 -6.62 1.93 -5.13
N THR A 146 -5.37 1.75 -5.58
CA THR A 146 -4.70 0.45 -5.70
C THR A 146 -3.33 0.49 -5.03
N LEU A 147 -3.08 -0.43 -4.09
CA LEU A 147 -1.79 -0.62 -3.41
C LEU A 147 -1.25 -2.01 -3.75
N ILE A 148 -0.07 -2.08 -4.38
CA ILE A 148 0.59 -3.32 -4.79
C ILE A 148 1.91 -3.44 -4.04
N ILE A 149 2.10 -4.55 -3.35
CA ILE A 149 3.32 -4.91 -2.62
C ILE A 149 3.82 -6.20 -3.26
N ARG A 150 4.93 -6.13 -4.00
CA ARG A 150 5.51 -7.29 -4.68
C ARG A 150 6.20 -8.24 -3.70
N GLY A 151 6.76 -7.70 -2.62
CA GLY A 151 7.29 -8.49 -1.50
C GLY A 151 6.22 -8.85 -0.46
N ARG A 152 6.67 -9.04 0.78
CA ARG A 152 5.84 -9.39 1.93
C ARG A 152 5.28 -8.15 2.62
N ALA A 153 4.04 -8.22 3.07
CA ALA A 153 3.45 -7.24 3.97
C ALA A 153 3.62 -7.65 5.45
N GLY A 154 3.72 -6.66 6.33
CA GLY A 154 3.72 -6.88 7.78
C GLY A 154 2.37 -7.34 8.33
N GLU A 155 2.19 -7.19 9.63
CA GLU A 155 0.94 -7.53 10.31
C GLU A 155 -0.16 -6.52 9.98
N ARG A 156 -1.42 -6.99 10.06
CA ARG A 156 -2.63 -6.16 9.99
C ARG A 156 -2.76 -5.38 8.67
N LEU A 157 -2.29 -5.98 7.57
CA LEU A 157 -2.50 -5.50 6.20
C LEU A 157 -3.99 -5.18 5.96
N GLY A 158 -4.33 -3.99 5.50
CA GLY A 158 -5.71 -3.60 5.20
C GLY A 158 -6.62 -3.49 6.44
N ASP A 159 -6.07 -3.28 7.64
CA ASP A 159 -6.87 -3.05 8.84
C ASP A 159 -7.87 -1.90 8.62
N ARG A 160 -9.15 -2.09 8.98
CA ARG A 160 -10.22 -1.10 8.74
C ARG A 160 -10.28 -0.54 7.31
N MET A 161 -9.79 -1.27 6.31
CA MET A 161 -9.91 -0.89 4.90
C MET A 161 -11.40 -0.75 4.53
N ARG A 162 -11.75 0.32 3.81
CA ARG A 162 -13.13 0.67 3.45
C ARG A 162 -13.42 0.46 1.97
N ARG A 163 -12.46 0.68 1.09
CA ARG A 163 -12.53 0.52 -0.37
C ARG A 163 -11.12 0.42 -0.93
N GLY A 164 -11.04 0.13 -2.23
CA GLY A 164 -9.78 -0.02 -2.97
C GLY A 164 -9.39 -1.48 -3.12
N LEU A 165 -8.21 -1.68 -3.70
CA LEU A 165 -7.58 -2.98 -3.89
C LEU A 165 -6.18 -2.95 -3.27
N VAL A 166 -5.88 -3.94 -2.43
CA VAL A 166 -4.54 -4.16 -1.88
C VAL A 166 -4.06 -5.54 -2.30
N ALA A 167 -2.84 -5.63 -2.84
CA ALA A 167 -2.23 -6.91 -3.21
C ALA A 167 -0.86 -7.05 -2.53
N ALA A 168 -0.63 -8.16 -1.82
CA ALA A 168 0.65 -8.54 -1.25
C ALA A 168 1.10 -9.88 -1.84
N LEU A 169 2.14 -9.88 -2.66
CA LEU A 169 2.51 -11.04 -3.49
C LEU A 169 3.57 -11.94 -2.85
N GLY A 170 4.26 -11.47 -1.79
CA GLY A 170 5.18 -12.27 -0.96
C GLY A 170 4.56 -12.73 0.38
N GLY A 171 3.25 -12.70 0.49
CA GLY A 171 2.48 -13.06 1.68
C GLY A 171 2.31 -11.88 2.65
N CYS A 172 1.75 -12.18 3.82
CA CYS A 172 1.57 -11.17 4.86
C CYS A 172 1.67 -11.77 6.27
N GLY A 173 1.90 -10.89 7.26
CA GLY A 173 1.83 -11.24 8.68
C GLY A 173 0.41 -11.56 9.15
N ASP A 174 0.23 -11.54 10.47
CA ASP A 174 -1.03 -11.88 11.12
C ASP A 174 -2.12 -10.83 10.89
N TYR A 175 -3.37 -11.28 11.00
CA TYR A 175 -4.59 -10.48 10.93
C TYR A 175 -4.77 -9.63 9.66
N PRO A 176 -4.46 -10.12 8.45
CA PRO A 176 -4.77 -9.37 7.24
C PRO A 176 -6.29 -9.14 7.13
N GLY A 177 -6.70 -7.93 6.75
CA GLY A 177 -8.10 -7.51 6.68
C GLY A 177 -8.79 -7.41 8.05
N SER A 178 -8.04 -7.27 9.16
CA SER A 178 -8.68 -7.13 10.47
C SER A 178 -9.61 -5.92 10.49
N ARG A 179 -10.81 -6.06 11.04
CA ARG A 179 -11.80 -4.98 11.16
C ARG A 179 -12.17 -4.34 9.81
N MET A 180 -11.93 -5.02 8.69
CA MET A 180 -12.19 -4.51 7.35
C MET A 180 -13.66 -4.12 7.17
N ILE A 181 -13.90 -2.96 6.59
CA ILE A 181 -15.23 -2.37 6.39
C ILE A 181 -15.79 -2.77 5.01
N ALA A 182 -14.93 -2.79 3.98
CA ALA A 182 -15.14 -3.28 2.61
C ALA A 182 -13.84 -3.11 1.79
N GLY A 183 -13.83 -3.56 0.53
CA GLY A 183 -12.66 -3.54 -0.37
C GLY A 183 -12.23 -4.94 -0.77
N THR A 184 -11.08 -5.03 -1.46
CA THR A 184 -10.49 -6.30 -1.88
C THR A 184 -9.04 -6.39 -1.43
N ILE A 185 -8.67 -7.49 -0.77
CA ILE A 185 -7.28 -7.82 -0.44
C ILE A 185 -6.91 -9.09 -1.19
N VAL A 186 -5.74 -9.11 -1.83
CA VAL A 186 -5.17 -10.27 -2.52
C VAL A 186 -3.85 -10.61 -1.85
N VAL A 187 -3.68 -11.85 -1.41
CA VAL A 187 -2.44 -12.33 -0.81
C VAL A 187 -1.95 -13.54 -1.58
N ALA A 188 -0.87 -13.35 -2.35
CA ALA A 188 -0.08 -14.46 -2.88
C ALA A 188 1.00 -14.80 -1.85
N GLY A 189 1.25 -16.08 -1.60
CA GLY A 189 2.11 -16.55 -0.52
C GLY A 189 1.39 -16.74 0.82
N GLU A 190 2.17 -17.05 1.86
CA GLU A 190 1.64 -17.36 3.17
C GLU A 190 1.03 -16.13 3.88
N ALA A 191 -0.25 -16.24 4.23
CA ALA A 191 -0.94 -15.34 5.15
C ALA A 191 -0.84 -15.88 6.59
N GLY A 192 -0.56 -14.98 7.53
CA GLY A 192 -0.54 -15.29 8.96
C GLY A 192 -1.92 -15.66 9.53
N ARG A 193 -2.02 -15.59 10.85
CA ARG A 193 -3.21 -16.02 11.59
C ARG A 193 -4.40 -15.10 11.40
N MET A 194 -5.60 -15.68 11.47
CA MET A 194 -6.89 -15.01 11.55
C MET A 194 -7.14 -13.91 10.49
N PRO A 195 -7.02 -14.22 9.18
CA PRO A 195 -7.49 -13.31 8.13
C PRO A 195 -8.95 -12.90 8.35
N GLY A 196 -9.24 -11.63 8.11
CA GLY A 196 -10.59 -11.09 8.21
C GLY A 196 -11.15 -11.02 9.63
N TYR A 197 -10.31 -11.10 10.68
CA TYR A 197 -10.80 -11.00 12.06
C TYR A 197 -11.60 -9.70 12.29
N LEU A 198 -12.86 -9.82 12.68
CA LEU A 198 -13.85 -8.75 12.81
C LEU A 198 -14.18 -8.00 11.51
N MET A 199 -13.98 -8.61 10.33
CA MET A 199 -14.35 -8.01 9.05
C MET A 199 -15.87 -7.92 8.87
N ARG A 200 -16.36 -6.77 8.43
CA ARG A 200 -17.79 -6.51 8.21
C ARG A 200 -18.24 -6.91 6.82
N ARG A 201 -17.46 -6.55 5.79
CA ARG A 201 -17.67 -6.82 4.34
C ARG A 201 -16.31 -6.82 3.63
N GLY A 202 -16.33 -7.13 2.34
CA GLY A 202 -15.16 -7.16 1.48
C GLY A 202 -14.72 -8.58 1.19
N SER A 203 -13.75 -8.70 0.29
CA SER A 203 -13.24 -9.99 -0.16
C SER A 203 -11.74 -10.07 0.12
N ILE A 204 -11.30 -11.13 0.77
CA ILE A 204 -9.87 -11.45 0.92
C ILE A 204 -9.61 -12.72 0.12
N LEU A 205 -8.78 -12.59 -0.92
CA LEU A 205 -8.36 -13.69 -1.78
C LEU A 205 -7.00 -14.19 -1.31
N LEU A 206 -6.88 -15.48 -1.09
CA LEU A 206 -5.67 -16.16 -0.65
C LEU A 206 -5.26 -17.20 -1.69
N ASP A 207 -3.99 -17.25 -2.06
CA ASP A 207 -3.49 -18.28 -2.98
C ASP A 207 -3.41 -19.67 -2.32
N ARG A 208 -3.39 -19.72 -0.99
CA ARG A 208 -3.28 -20.93 -0.17
C ARG A 208 -3.96 -20.74 1.18
N PRO A 209 -4.20 -21.82 1.95
CA PRO A 209 -4.73 -21.70 3.30
C PRO A 209 -3.84 -20.84 4.21
N PRO A 210 -4.42 -19.95 5.06
CA PRO A 210 -3.66 -19.19 6.05
C PRO A 210 -3.17 -20.11 7.18
N GLN A 211 -2.25 -19.61 8.01
CA GLN A 211 -1.76 -20.35 9.18
C GLN A 211 -2.88 -20.79 10.14
N GLU A 212 -3.87 -19.94 10.35
CA GLU A 212 -5.01 -20.21 11.22
C GLU A 212 -6.22 -19.42 10.73
N LEU A 213 -7.34 -20.12 10.51
CA LEU A 213 -8.62 -19.48 10.18
C LEU A 213 -9.46 -19.29 11.45
N SER A 214 -10.13 -18.14 11.59
CA SER A 214 -11.05 -17.93 12.71
C SER A 214 -12.21 -18.93 12.66
N PRO A 215 -12.62 -19.54 13.79
CA PRO A 215 -13.75 -20.47 13.84
C PRO A 215 -15.10 -19.81 13.52
N THR A 216 -15.14 -18.49 13.40
CA THR A 216 -16.33 -17.72 13.04
C THR A 216 -16.54 -17.55 11.53
N PHE A 217 -15.62 -18.06 10.70
CA PHE A 217 -15.81 -18.21 9.25
C PHE A 217 -16.39 -19.58 8.92
N ILE A 218 -17.47 -19.58 8.14
CA ILE A 218 -18.18 -20.80 7.75
C ILE A 218 -17.89 -21.11 6.30
N GLU A 219 -17.47 -22.33 6.03
CA GLU A 219 -17.30 -22.84 4.67
C GLU A 219 -18.65 -22.79 3.92
N SER A 220 -18.65 -22.14 2.76
CA SER A 220 -19.81 -21.97 1.88
C SER A 220 -19.70 -22.83 0.62
N GLY A 221 -18.65 -23.64 0.50
CA GLY A 221 -18.35 -24.50 -0.65
C GLY A 221 -17.61 -23.78 -1.79
N PRO A 222 -17.45 -24.48 -2.93
CA PRO A 222 -16.79 -23.94 -4.11
C PRO A 222 -17.48 -22.67 -4.63
N TRP A 223 -16.68 -21.68 -5.00
CA TRP A 223 -17.17 -20.39 -5.44
C TRP A 223 -17.04 -20.22 -6.96
N PHE A 224 -18.19 -20.37 -7.63
CA PHE A 224 -18.34 -20.11 -9.05
C PHE A 224 -19.09 -18.79 -9.23
N SER A 225 -18.35 -17.71 -9.49
CA SER A 225 -18.92 -16.37 -9.61
C SER A 225 -18.37 -15.65 -10.82
N ALA A 226 -19.23 -15.00 -11.59
CA ALA A 226 -18.81 -14.09 -12.66
C ALA A 226 -17.91 -12.94 -12.13
N PHE A 227 -18.08 -12.57 -10.85
CA PHE A 227 -17.20 -11.60 -10.18
C PHE A 227 -15.75 -12.10 -10.07
N ALA A 228 -15.53 -13.39 -9.80
CA ALA A 228 -14.19 -13.96 -9.72
C ALA A 228 -13.45 -13.79 -11.05
N SER A 229 -14.09 -14.15 -12.17
CA SER A 229 -13.50 -14.02 -13.51
C SER A 229 -13.31 -12.56 -13.95
N LEU A 230 -14.10 -11.62 -13.43
CA LEU A 230 -13.87 -10.18 -13.66
C LEU A 230 -12.67 -9.68 -12.86
N LEU A 231 -12.58 -10.09 -11.59
CA LEU A 231 -11.49 -9.71 -10.71
C LEU A 231 -10.15 -10.26 -11.19
N GLU A 232 -10.06 -11.54 -11.55
CA GLU A 232 -8.82 -12.12 -12.09
C GLU A 232 -8.35 -11.39 -13.36
N ARG A 233 -9.26 -11.13 -14.31
CA ARG A 233 -8.92 -10.36 -15.50
C ARG A 233 -8.43 -8.96 -15.16
N HIS A 234 -9.04 -8.30 -14.18
CA HIS A 234 -8.58 -7.00 -13.71
C HIS A 234 -7.17 -7.09 -13.09
N LEU A 235 -6.92 -8.08 -12.21
CA LEU A 235 -5.60 -8.28 -11.60
C LEU A 235 -4.50 -8.51 -12.67
N MET A 236 -4.82 -9.27 -13.73
CA MET A 236 -3.89 -9.51 -14.85
C MET A 236 -3.68 -8.27 -15.72
N GLN A 237 -4.75 -7.55 -16.07
CA GLN A 237 -4.66 -6.33 -16.88
C GLN A 237 -3.88 -5.22 -16.17
N GLU A 238 -4.01 -5.11 -14.85
CA GLU A 238 -3.26 -4.15 -14.02
C GLU A 238 -1.82 -4.63 -13.71
N GLY A 239 -1.41 -5.80 -14.23
CA GLY A 239 -0.10 -6.38 -13.99
C GLY A 239 0.16 -6.74 -12.53
N ILE A 240 -0.88 -6.95 -11.73
CA ILE A 240 -0.77 -7.34 -10.31
C ILE A 240 -0.34 -8.79 -10.21
N VAL A 241 -0.93 -9.66 -11.04
CA VAL A 241 -0.54 -11.06 -11.23
C VAL A 241 -0.43 -11.34 -12.72
N ASP A 242 0.29 -12.38 -13.10
CA ASP A 242 0.45 -12.84 -14.49
C ASP A 242 -0.26 -14.18 -14.77
N TYR A 243 -1.02 -14.69 -13.80
CA TYR A 243 -1.77 -15.94 -13.87
C TYR A 243 -3.20 -15.82 -13.30
N PRO A 244 -4.12 -16.74 -13.62
CA PRO A 244 -5.47 -16.78 -13.01
C PRO A 244 -5.36 -17.13 -11.52
N PHE A 245 -5.52 -16.13 -10.63
CA PHE A 245 -5.15 -16.26 -9.22
C PHE A 245 -5.94 -17.33 -8.42
N LEU A 246 -7.22 -17.52 -8.71
CA LEU A 246 -8.14 -18.36 -7.92
C LEU A 246 -8.32 -19.78 -8.46
N GLY A 247 -8.05 -19.98 -9.75
CA GLY A 247 -8.26 -21.27 -10.43
C GLY A 247 -9.72 -21.69 -10.53
N GLU A 248 -9.96 -22.99 -10.75
CA GLU A 248 -11.30 -23.56 -10.91
C GLU A 248 -11.90 -24.02 -9.58
N GLY A 249 -12.98 -23.37 -9.16
CA GLY A 249 -13.72 -23.73 -7.95
C GLY A 249 -12.97 -23.44 -6.64
N PRO A 250 -12.48 -22.21 -6.41
CA PRO A 250 -11.85 -21.84 -5.15
C PRO A 250 -12.82 -22.03 -3.97
N MET A 251 -12.29 -22.37 -2.79
CA MET A 251 -13.11 -22.57 -1.60
C MET A 251 -13.47 -21.23 -0.96
N ARG A 252 -14.76 -20.99 -0.72
CA ARG A 252 -15.22 -19.75 -0.09
C ARG A 252 -15.67 -19.97 1.35
N TYR A 253 -15.31 -19.02 2.19
CA TYR A 253 -15.73 -18.91 3.57
C TYR A 253 -16.43 -17.58 3.80
N VAL A 254 -17.52 -17.58 4.55
CA VAL A 254 -18.32 -16.38 4.83
C VAL A 254 -18.25 -16.06 6.32
N GLY A 255 -18.03 -14.78 6.62
CA GLY A 255 -17.79 -14.30 7.98
C GLY A 255 -17.43 -12.81 7.99
N ASP A 256 -16.90 -12.24 9.05
CA ASP A 256 -16.75 -12.84 10.37
C ASP A 256 -18.09 -12.80 11.12
N ASN A 257 -18.58 -13.94 11.62
CA ASN A 257 -19.84 -14.04 12.35
C ASN A 257 -19.80 -13.49 13.79
N ALA A 258 -18.64 -13.05 14.29
CA ALA A 258 -18.56 -12.20 15.48
C ALA A 258 -19.08 -10.77 15.22
N VAL A 259 -19.23 -10.39 13.95
CA VAL A 259 -19.80 -9.12 13.46
C VAL A 259 -20.85 -9.45 12.36
N PRO A 260 -21.34 -8.51 11.52
CA PRO A 260 -22.45 -8.80 10.59
C PRO A 260 -22.29 -9.95 9.56
N GLY A 261 -21.14 -10.62 9.46
CA GLY A 261 -20.98 -11.83 8.63
C GLY A 261 -21.11 -11.63 7.11
N LYS A 262 -20.82 -10.43 6.57
CA LYS A 262 -20.95 -10.13 5.13
C LYS A 262 -19.62 -10.06 4.37
N GLY A 263 -18.53 -10.41 5.03
CA GLY A 263 -17.23 -10.59 4.41
C GLY A 263 -17.08 -11.98 3.82
N GLU A 264 -16.09 -12.13 2.96
CA GLU A 264 -15.72 -13.41 2.40
C GLU A 264 -14.21 -13.58 2.34
N LEU A 265 -13.76 -14.80 2.64
CA LEU A 265 -12.44 -15.28 2.31
C LEU A 265 -12.59 -16.28 1.16
N VAL A 266 -11.71 -16.19 0.18
CA VAL A 266 -11.70 -17.11 -0.95
C VAL A 266 -10.29 -17.67 -1.07
N ILE A 267 -10.16 -18.98 -0.91
CA ILE A 267 -8.90 -19.69 -0.96
C ILE A 267 -8.80 -20.37 -2.32
N SER A 268 -7.72 -20.08 -3.04
CA SER A 268 -7.47 -20.62 -4.38
C SER A 268 -7.50 -22.15 -4.38
N SER A 269 -8.00 -22.70 -5.48
CA SER A 269 -7.98 -24.13 -5.78
C SER A 269 -6.65 -24.59 -6.39
N LEU A 270 -5.84 -23.63 -6.83
CA LEU A 270 -4.55 -23.90 -7.45
C LEU A 270 -3.60 -24.50 -6.43
N LYS A 271 -3.08 -25.69 -6.76
CA LYS A 271 -1.94 -26.25 -6.04
C LYS A 271 -0.69 -25.53 -6.53
N VAL A 272 -0.25 -24.54 -5.77
CA VAL A 272 1.07 -23.89 -5.94
C VAL A 272 2.13 -24.71 -5.22
#